data_AF-A0AAN9XRU9-F1
#
_entry.id   AF-A0AAN9XRU9-F1
#
_cell.length_a   1.000
_cell.length_b   1.000
_cell.length_c   1.000
_cell.angle_alpha   90.00
_cell.angle_beta   90.00
_cell.angle_gamma   90.00
#
_symmetry.space_group_name_H-M   'P 1'
#
loop_
_entity.id
_entity.type
_entity.pdbx_description
1 polymer ?
#
loop_
_entity_poly.entity_id
_entity_poly.type
_entity_poly.pdbx_seq_one_letter_code
_entity_poly.pdbx_strand_id
1 'polypeptide(L)'
;MAWHIKYLILVAFFLVTTTATISDIDEKEDLVNCSKHMGPHCGNQVIDTLSSDEKTMIPASCCYKLIQTGYSCHFRLTRYILQYDSKFKNANATEILSKNFHIYHRCDELTKPASQEFLTECMDQLGAECGTQVFEKLLLNENITKHCCKKFVEMGRPCNVNLVKALVRAPKMRDVDALELMNKSKKLYDQCRNWTITNFFNQMNT
;
A
#
# COMPACT_ATOMS: atom_id res chain seq x y z
N MET A 1 51.23 31.85 -18.10
CA MET A 1 50.13 30.89 -18.40
C MET A 1 50.44 29.47 -17.90
N ALA A 2 50.84 29.29 -16.63
CA ALA A 2 51.15 27.96 -16.08
C ALA A 2 50.48 27.69 -14.70
N TRP A 3 49.74 28.66 -14.16
CA TRP A 3 49.05 28.55 -12.87
C TRP A 3 47.58 28.11 -12.97
N HIS A 4 46.91 28.40 -14.10
CA HIS A 4 45.51 28.01 -14.30
C HIS A 4 45.32 26.53 -14.63
N ILE A 5 46.32 25.87 -15.21
CA ILE A 5 46.27 24.43 -15.57
C ILE A 5 46.35 23.55 -14.31
N LYS A 6 47.11 23.97 -13.28
CA LYS A 6 47.21 23.21 -12.02
C LYS A 6 45.90 23.22 -11.22
N TYR A 7 45.16 24.33 -11.28
CA TYR A 7 43.85 24.47 -10.60
C TYR A 7 42.76 23.62 -11.26
N LEU A 8 42.75 23.52 -12.59
CA LEU A 8 41.78 22.71 -13.33
C LEU A 8 41.98 21.20 -13.11
N ILE A 9 43.21 20.72 -12.93
CA ILE A 9 43.51 19.30 -12.66
C ILE A 9 43.07 18.92 -11.23
N LEU A 10 43.23 19.81 -10.24
CA LEU A 10 42.79 19.57 -8.87
C LEU A 10 41.25 19.52 -8.76
N VAL A 11 40.53 20.39 -9.46
CA VAL A 11 39.05 20.39 -9.48
C VAL A 11 38.51 19.13 -10.18
N ALA A 12 39.19 18.63 -11.22
CA ALA A 12 38.80 17.39 -11.89
C ALA A 12 38.97 16.13 -11.01
N PHE A 13 39.97 16.10 -10.11
CA PHE A 13 40.16 14.97 -9.19
C PHE A 13 39.15 14.96 -8.02
N PHE A 14 38.65 16.12 -7.57
CA PHE A 14 37.63 16.18 -6.51
C PHE A 14 36.19 15.90 -6.99
N LEU A 15 35.94 15.93 -8.31
CA LEU A 15 34.63 15.60 -8.89
C LEU A 15 34.44 14.11 -9.20
N VAL A 16 35.50 13.31 -9.19
CA VAL A 16 35.40 11.87 -9.50
C VAL A 16 35.17 11.01 -8.25
N THR A 17 35.48 11.50 -7.04
CA THR A 17 35.29 10.73 -5.80
C THR A 17 34.04 11.10 -5.00
N THR A 18 33.33 12.17 -5.36
CA THR A 18 32.16 12.66 -4.62
C THR A 18 30.83 12.21 -5.23
N THR A 19 30.82 11.79 -6.50
CA THR A 19 29.59 11.33 -7.18
C THR A 19 29.16 9.94 -6.74
N ALA A 20 30.11 9.00 -6.52
CA ALA A 20 29.80 7.64 -6.09
C ALA A 20 29.17 7.59 -4.68
N THR A 21 29.58 8.46 -3.76
CA THR A 21 29.03 8.48 -2.40
C THR A 21 27.63 9.06 -2.33
N ILE A 22 27.29 10.05 -3.17
CA ILE A 22 25.96 10.69 -3.14
C ILE A 22 24.93 9.78 -3.81
N SER A 23 25.26 9.16 -4.96
CA SER A 23 24.35 8.21 -5.63
C SER A 23 24.01 7.00 -4.75
N ASP A 24 25.00 6.49 -4.01
CA ASP A 24 24.80 5.33 -3.13
C ASP A 24 24.01 5.68 -1.86
N ILE A 25 24.07 6.93 -1.39
CA ILE A 25 23.27 7.42 -0.26
C ILE A 25 21.81 7.60 -0.70
N ASP A 26 21.57 8.23 -1.84
CA ASP A 26 20.23 8.45 -2.40
C ASP A 26 19.54 7.12 -2.75
N GLU A 27 20.27 6.15 -3.32
CA GLU A 27 19.72 4.80 -3.61
C GLU A 27 19.37 4.03 -2.33
N LYS A 28 20.17 4.16 -1.26
CA LYS A 28 19.87 3.53 0.03
C LYS A 28 18.67 4.17 0.72
N GLU A 29 18.56 5.49 0.70
CA GLU A 29 17.40 6.20 1.25
C GLU A 29 16.11 5.80 0.52
N ASP A 30 16.17 5.70 -0.81
CA ASP A 30 15.07 5.21 -1.64
C ASP A 30 14.65 3.77 -1.28
N LEU A 31 15.61 2.85 -1.07
CA LEU A 31 15.31 1.47 -0.68
C LEU A 31 14.75 1.34 0.74
N VAL A 32 15.24 2.16 1.68
CA VAL A 32 14.69 2.24 3.04
C VAL A 32 13.24 2.71 2.98
N ASN A 33 12.96 3.76 2.20
CA ASN A 33 11.60 4.25 1.99
C ASN A 33 10.70 3.19 1.34
N CYS A 34 11.20 2.45 0.35
CA CYS A 34 10.45 1.35 -0.28
C CYS A 34 10.16 0.19 0.69
N SER A 35 11.09 -0.16 1.57
CA SER A 35 10.94 -1.31 2.49
C SER A 35 10.12 -1.02 3.74
N LYS A 36 10.05 0.25 4.18
CA LYS A 36 9.34 0.70 5.40
C LYS A 36 7.92 0.14 5.53
N HIS A 37 7.15 0.14 4.44
CA HIS A 37 5.73 -0.25 4.46
C HIS A 37 5.49 -1.76 4.34
N MET A 38 6.44 -2.49 3.77
CA MET A 38 6.32 -3.93 3.57
C MET A 38 6.43 -4.66 4.92
N GLY A 39 7.39 -4.24 5.76
CA GLY A 39 7.72 -4.92 7.01
C GLY A 39 8.40 -6.28 6.79
N PRO A 40 9.11 -6.81 7.80
CA PRO A 40 9.98 -7.97 7.62
C PRO A 40 9.21 -9.26 7.29
N HIS A 41 8.05 -9.47 7.92
CA HIS A 41 7.23 -10.66 7.67
C HIS A 41 6.76 -10.73 6.21
N CYS A 42 6.27 -9.60 5.67
CA CYS A 42 5.78 -9.59 4.30
C CYS A 42 6.91 -9.61 3.28
N GLY A 43 8.00 -8.87 3.55
CA GLY A 43 9.21 -8.89 2.73
C GLY A 43 9.77 -10.30 2.58
N ASN A 44 9.85 -11.05 3.68
CA ASN A 44 10.32 -12.44 3.67
C ASN A 44 9.41 -13.34 2.83
N GLN A 45 8.08 -13.21 2.94
CA GLN A 45 7.16 -13.98 2.10
C GLN A 45 7.35 -13.69 0.61
N VAL A 46 7.55 -12.42 0.23
CA VAL A 46 7.86 -12.05 -1.16
C VAL A 46 9.17 -12.68 -1.61
N ILE A 47 10.22 -12.60 -0.79
CA ILE A 47 11.54 -13.20 -1.07
C ILE A 47 11.44 -14.72 -1.24
N ASP A 48 10.71 -15.40 -0.36
CA ASP A 48 10.51 -16.84 -0.42
C ASP A 48 9.76 -17.24 -1.69
N THR A 49 8.70 -16.51 -2.05
CA THR A 49 7.99 -16.72 -3.32
C THR A 49 8.86 -16.46 -4.55
N LEU A 50 9.74 -15.45 -4.51
CA LEU A 50 10.69 -15.20 -5.61
C LEU A 50 11.70 -16.34 -5.78
N SER A 51 12.21 -16.87 -4.66
CA SER A 51 13.24 -17.92 -4.66
C SER A 51 12.72 -19.34 -4.87
N SER A 52 11.40 -19.54 -4.77
CA SER A 52 10.79 -20.87 -4.90
C SER A 52 10.37 -21.16 -6.34
N ASP A 53 10.45 -22.43 -6.73
CA ASP A 53 9.86 -22.94 -7.97
C ASP A 53 8.37 -23.25 -7.79
N GLU A 54 7.91 -23.37 -6.55
CA GLU A 54 6.51 -23.53 -6.24
C GLU A 54 5.77 -22.20 -6.32
N LYS A 55 4.55 -22.25 -6.88
CA LYS A 55 3.63 -21.10 -6.87
C LYS A 55 3.05 -20.91 -5.46
N THR A 56 3.84 -20.34 -4.56
CA THR A 56 3.36 -19.92 -3.25
C THR A 56 2.46 -18.69 -3.38
N MET A 57 1.38 -18.68 -2.63
CA MET A 57 0.38 -17.62 -2.68
C MET A 57 0.68 -16.57 -1.61
N ILE A 58 0.98 -15.35 -2.05
CA ILE A 58 1.09 -14.21 -1.15
C ILE A 58 -0.28 -13.94 -0.50
N PRO A 59 -0.38 -13.89 0.83
CA PRO A 59 -1.64 -13.59 1.52
C PRO A 59 -2.20 -12.22 1.11
N ALA A 60 -3.53 -12.08 1.11
CA ALA A 60 -4.18 -10.81 0.78
C ALA A 60 -3.69 -9.63 1.65
N SER A 61 -3.40 -9.92 2.93
CA SER A 61 -2.78 -8.99 3.88
C SER A 61 -1.46 -8.41 3.37
N CYS A 62 -0.61 -9.26 2.80
CA CYS A 62 0.64 -8.86 2.20
C CYS A 62 0.45 -8.09 0.89
N CYS A 63 -0.51 -8.52 0.06
CA CYS A 63 -0.81 -7.83 -1.18
C CYS A 63 -1.21 -6.38 -0.96
N TYR A 64 -1.97 -6.04 0.09
CA TYR A 64 -2.28 -4.64 0.39
C TYR A 64 -1.03 -3.80 0.68
N LYS A 65 -0.07 -4.32 1.47
CA LYS A 65 1.20 -3.63 1.77
C LYS A 65 2.07 -3.45 0.53
N LEU A 66 2.13 -4.49 -0.30
CA LEU A 66 2.87 -4.48 -1.55
C LEU A 66 2.30 -3.45 -2.54
N ILE A 67 0.98 -3.32 -2.62
CA ILE A 67 0.32 -2.32 -3.47
C ILE A 67 0.50 -0.89 -2.94
N GLN A 68 0.47 -0.67 -1.62
CA GLN A 68 0.78 0.63 -1.03
C GLN A 68 2.21 1.08 -1.35
N THR A 69 3.15 0.13 -1.35
CA THR A 69 4.55 0.35 -1.73
C THR A 69 4.69 0.74 -3.20
N GLY A 70 3.85 0.14 -4.06
CA GLY A 70 3.80 0.43 -5.49
C GLY A 70 4.86 -0.33 -6.30
N TYR A 71 4.58 -0.50 -7.59
CA TYR A 71 5.39 -1.36 -8.47
C TYR A 71 6.85 -0.94 -8.55
N SER A 72 7.11 0.37 -8.65
CA SER A 72 8.49 0.91 -8.75
C SER A 72 9.34 0.47 -7.56
N CYS A 73 8.81 0.60 -6.33
CA CYS A 73 9.52 0.17 -5.13
C CYS A 73 9.66 -1.35 -5.06
N HIS A 74 8.61 -2.12 -5.36
CA HIS A 74 8.66 -3.58 -5.40
C HIS A 74 9.74 -4.10 -6.38
N PHE A 75 9.85 -3.46 -7.55
CA PHE A 75 10.85 -3.78 -8.56
C PHE A 75 12.27 -3.42 -8.10
N ARG A 76 12.48 -2.22 -7.55
CA ARG A 76 13.78 -1.77 -7.02
C ARG A 76 14.29 -2.68 -5.89
N LEU A 77 13.42 -3.01 -4.93
CA LEU A 77 13.76 -3.94 -3.85
C LEU A 77 14.19 -5.30 -4.38
N THR A 78 13.50 -5.82 -5.40
CA THR A 78 13.87 -7.10 -6.02
C THR A 78 15.21 -7.03 -6.74
N ARG A 79 15.49 -5.93 -7.45
CA ARG A 79 16.81 -5.74 -8.08
C ARG A 79 17.94 -5.69 -7.04
N TYR A 80 17.71 -4.99 -5.93
CA TYR A 80 18.66 -4.95 -4.82
C TYR A 80 18.93 -6.36 -4.26
N ILE A 81 17.88 -7.13 -4.00
CA ILE A 81 18.00 -8.51 -3.50
C ILE A 81 18.75 -9.40 -4.51
N LEU A 82 18.44 -9.30 -5.80
CA LEU A 82 19.15 -10.04 -6.86
C LEU A 82 20.66 -9.73 -6.88
N GLN A 83 21.05 -8.49 -6.59
CA GLN A 83 22.43 -8.04 -6.66
C GLN A 83 23.24 -8.43 -5.40
N TYR A 84 22.62 -8.36 -4.23
CA TYR A 84 23.35 -8.41 -2.96
C TYR A 84 23.02 -9.62 -2.07
N ASP A 85 21.84 -10.24 -2.23
CA ASP A 85 21.47 -11.38 -1.41
C ASP A 85 22.09 -12.67 -1.96
N SER A 86 22.91 -13.31 -1.13
CA SER A 86 23.57 -14.58 -1.45
C SER A 86 22.61 -15.70 -1.88
N LYS A 87 21.33 -15.66 -1.45
CA LYS A 87 20.27 -16.59 -1.86
C LYS A 87 20.04 -16.58 -3.37
N PHE A 88 20.32 -15.45 -4.04
CA PHE A 88 20.08 -15.27 -5.48
C PHE A 88 21.36 -15.23 -6.32
N LYS A 89 22.53 -15.51 -5.73
CA LYS A 89 23.85 -15.43 -6.42
C LYS A 89 23.91 -16.17 -7.76
N ASN A 90 23.21 -17.30 -7.86
CA ASN A 90 23.16 -18.13 -9.07
C ASN A 90 21.78 -18.15 -9.74
N ALA A 91 20.85 -17.28 -9.30
CA ALA A 91 19.50 -17.26 -9.84
C ALA A 91 19.46 -16.64 -11.24
N ASN A 92 18.54 -17.12 -12.09
CA ASN A 92 18.27 -16.51 -13.37
C ASN A 92 17.52 -15.17 -13.15
N ALA A 93 18.21 -14.05 -13.33
CA ALA A 93 17.63 -12.73 -13.11
C ALA A 93 16.35 -12.48 -13.93
N THR A 94 16.30 -12.93 -15.18
CA THR A 94 15.11 -12.77 -16.04
C THR A 94 13.91 -13.51 -15.47
N GLU A 95 14.14 -14.73 -14.97
CA GLU A 95 13.08 -15.52 -14.33
C GLU A 95 12.58 -14.86 -13.04
N ILE A 96 13.49 -14.40 -12.19
CA ILE A 96 13.12 -13.71 -10.94
C ILE A 96 12.36 -12.41 -11.21
N LEU A 97 12.76 -11.64 -12.22
CA LEU A 97 12.04 -10.43 -12.62
C LEU A 97 10.66 -10.74 -13.24
N SER A 98 10.53 -11.86 -13.96
CA SER A 98 9.22 -12.35 -14.41
C SER A 98 8.32 -12.72 -13.21
N LYS A 99 8.86 -13.45 -12.22
CA LYS A 99 8.14 -13.76 -10.96
C LYS A 99 7.75 -12.47 -10.22
N ASN A 100 8.62 -11.48 -10.15
CA ASN A 100 8.35 -10.16 -9.54
C ASN A 100 7.10 -9.49 -10.16
N PHE A 101 7.05 -9.43 -11.50
CA PHE A 101 5.91 -8.88 -12.22
C PHE A 101 4.62 -9.66 -11.93
N HIS A 102 4.67 -10.99 -11.96
CA HIS A 102 3.51 -11.84 -11.69
C HIS A 102 2.98 -11.70 -10.26
N ILE A 103 3.88 -11.61 -9.26
CA ILE A 103 3.50 -11.36 -7.86
C ILE A 103 2.74 -10.03 -7.76
N TYR A 104 3.28 -8.96 -8.34
CA TYR A 104 2.65 -7.65 -8.27
C TYR A 104 1.28 -7.64 -8.97
N HIS A 105 1.21 -8.14 -10.20
CA HIS A 105 -0.05 -8.21 -10.96
C HIS A 105 -1.13 -9.00 -10.22
N ARG A 106 -0.76 -10.13 -9.60
CA ARG A 106 -1.72 -10.93 -8.82
C ARG A 106 -2.23 -10.16 -7.59
N CYS A 107 -1.33 -9.49 -6.87
CA CYS A 107 -1.72 -8.67 -5.73
C CYS A 107 -2.57 -7.46 -6.15
N ASP A 108 -2.30 -6.90 -7.34
CA ASP A 108 -3.07 -5.82 -7.91
C ASP A 108 -4.52 -6.26 -8.12
N GLU A 109 -4.72 -7.34 -8.87
CA GLU A 109 -6.06 -7.88 -9.15
C GLU A 109 -6.82 -8.30 -7.88
N LEU A 110 -6.14 -8.90 -6.90
CA LEU A 110 -6.76 -9.30 -5.63
C LEU A 110 -7.28 -8.10 -4.82
N THR A 111 -6.53 -7.01 -4.81
CA THR A 111 -6.80 -5.82 -3.98
C THR A 111 -7.49 -4.69 -4.73
N LYS A 112 -7.68 -4.85 -6.04
CA LYS A 112 -8.34 -3.89 -6.91
C LYS A 112 -9.72 -3.52 -6.36
N PRO A 113 -10.04 -2.21 -6.26
CA PRO A 113 -11.41 -1.79 -6.04
C PRO A 113 -12.24 -2.01 -7.30
N ALA A 114 -13.56 -1.91 -7.17
CA ALA A 114 -14.48 -1.81 -8.29
C ALA A 114 -14.21 -0.57 -9.15
N SER A 115 -14.93 -0.46 -10.28
CA SER A 115 -14.79 0.65 -11.22
C SER A 115 -15.02 2.02 -10.55
N GLN A 116 -14.44 3.06 -11.13
CA GLN A 116 -14.64 4.44 -10.65
C GLN A 116 -16.14 4.80 -10.60
N GLU A 117 -16.92 4.38 -11.58
CA GLU A 117 -18.36 4.62 -11.65
C GLU A 117 -19.11 3.99 -10.45
N PHE A 118 -18.78 2.75 -10.11
CA PHE A 118 -19.31 2.09 -8.90
C PHE A 118 -18.89 2.82 -7.61
N LEU A 119 -17.63 3.26 -7.52
CA LEU A 119 -17.15 3.99 -6.35
C LEU A 119 -17.85 5.35 -6.18
N THR A 120 -18.09 6.05 -7.29
CA THR A 120 -18.84 7.33 -7.28
C THR A 120 -20.27 7.11 -6.79
N GLU A 121 -20.97 6.11 -7.29
CA GLU A 121 -22.33 5.78 -6.82
C GLU A 121 -22.35 5.51 -5.30
N CYS A 122 -21.37 4.74 -4.80
CA CYS A 122 -21.24 4.50 -3.37
C CYS A 122 -21.02 5.79 -2.56
N MET A 123 -20.17 6.69 -3.06
CA MET A 123 -19.91 7.98 -2.40
C MET A 123 -21.13 8.90 -2.44
N ASP A 124 -21.89 8.90 -3.53
CA ASP A 124 -23.11 9.70 -3.67
C ASP A 124 -24.20 9.24 -2.71
N GLN A 125 -24.38 7.92 -2.57
CA GLN A 125 -25.32 7.35 -1.59
C GLN A 125 -24.92 7.71 -0.15
N LEU A 126 -23.63 7.63 0.18
CA LEU A 126 -23.12 8.01 1.50
C LEU A 126 -23.29 9.52 1.74
N GLY A 127 -22.93 10.33 0.76
CA GLY A 127 -22.89 11.80 0.82
C GLY A 127 -21.64 12.32 1.53
N ALA A 128 -21.20 13.53 1.14
CA ALA A 128 -19.93 14.11 1.60
C ALA A 128 -19.80 14.21 3.13
N GLU A 129 -20.83 14.69 3.82
CA GLU A 129 -20.83 14.82 5.28
C GLU A 129 -20.59 13.48 5.99
N CYS A 130 -21.33 12.44 5.59
CA CYS A 130 -21.18 11.12 6.18
C CYS A 130 -19.90 10.42 5.72
N GLY A 131 -19.43 10.69 4.51
CA GLY A 131 -18.11 10.25 4.03
C GLY A 131 -16.99 10.78 4.91
N THR A 132 -17.03 12.06 5.28
CA THR A 132 -16.07 12.68 6.20
C THR A 132 -16.13 12.03 7.58
N GLN A 133 -17.31 11.87 8.18
CA GLN A 133 -17.43 11.23 9.51
C GLN A 133 -16.93 9.77 9.50
N VAL A 134 -17.21 9.02 8.43
CA VAL A 134 -16.70 7.65 8.29
C VAL A 134 -15.17 7.68 8.20
N PHE A 135 -14.59 8.55 7.38
CA PHE A 135 -13.15 8.69 7.24
C PHE A 135 -12.46 9.07 8.57
N GLU A 136 -12.98 10.08 9.26
CA GLU A 136 -12.51 10.52 10.58
C GLU A 136 -12.66 9.41 11.63
N LYS A 137 -13.77 8.66 11.60
CA LYS A 137 -13.94 7.49 12.47
C LYS A 137 -12.86 6.44 12.22
N LEU A 138 -12.51 6.17 10.97
CA LEU A 138 -11.53 5.13 10.62
C LEU A 138 -10.11 5.52 11.00
N LEU A 139 -9.73 6.79 10.83
CA LEU A 139 -8.35 7.25 11.03
C LEU A 139 -8.11 7.87 12.40
N LEU A 140 -9.05 8.65 12.90
CA LEU A 140 -8.94 9.45 14.11
C LEU A 140 -9.78 8.90 15.27
N ASN A 141 -10.56 7.84 15.01
CA ASN A 141 -11.47 7.22 15.99
C ASN A 141 -12.52 8.18 16.57
N GLU A 142 -12.90 9.19 15.79
CA GLU A 142 -13.93 10.18 16.16
C GLU A 142 -15.33 9.55 16.29
N ASN A 143 -16.39 10.36 16.45
CA ASN A 143 -17.74 9.85 16.54
C ASN A 143 -18.43 9.87 15.17
N ILE A 144 -19.28 8.88 14.92
CA ILE A 144 -20.17 8.86 13.76
C ILE A 144 -21.60 9.11 14.25
N THR A 145 -22.33 9.97 13.55
CA THR A 145 -23.71 10.25 13.89
C THR A 145 -24.63 9.09 13.55
N LYS A 146 -25.80 9.14 14.19
CA LYS A 146 -26.88 8.20 13.96
C LYS A 146 -27.32 8.13 12.49
N HIS A 147 -27.48 9.30 11.89
CA HIS A 147 -27.83 9.47 10.49
C HIS A 147 -26.76 8.86 9.57
N CYS A 148 -25.49 9.15 9.81
CA CYS A 148 -24.41 8.65 8.95
C CYS A 148 -24.16 7.15 9.08
N CYS A 149 -24.33 6.56 10.27
CA CYS A 149 -24.31 5.10 10.40
C CYS A 149 -25.42 4.42 9.56
N LYS A 150 -26.61 5.02 9.48
CA LYS A 150 -27.70 4.50 8.64
C LYS A 150 -27.32 4.52 7.17
N LYS A 151 -26.88 5.69 6.63
CA LYS A 151 -26.46 5.80 5.22
C LYS A 151 -25.27 4.89 4.88
N PHE A 152 -24.31 4.76 5.80
CA PHE A 152 -23.15 3.89 5.65
C PHE A 152 -23.52 2.40 5.54
N VAL A 153 -24.61 1.97 6.19
CA VAL A 153 -25.12 0.60 6.04
C VAL A 153 -25.99 0.46 4.79
N GLU A 154 -26.77 1.49 4.45
CA GLU A 154 -27.68 1.49 3.28
C GLU A 154 -26.94 1.37 1.95
N MET A 155 -25.76 1.98 1.80
CA MET A 155 -24.92 1.78 0.61
C MET A 155 -24.44 0.33 0.42
N GLY A 156 -24.54 -0.48 1.47
CA GLY A 156 -24.25 -1.90 1.42
C GLY A 156 -22.77 -2.27 1.60
N ARG A 157 -22.57 -3.54 1.96
CA ARG A 157 -21.23 -4.10 2.23
C ARG A 157 -20.29 -4.03 1.03
N PRO A 158 -20.74 -4.28 -0.23
CA PRO A 158 -19.88 -4.11 -1.40
C PRO A 158 -19.32 -2.69 -1.56
N CYS A 159 -20.13 -1.65 -1.31
CA CYS A 159 -19.65 -0.26 -1.31
C CYS A 159 -18.57 -0.06 -0.25
N ASN A 160 -18.84 -0.46 1.00
CA ASN A 160 -17.87 -0.31 2.08
C ASN A 160 -16.51 -0.96 1.74
N VAL A 161 -16.52 -2.21 1.30
CA VAL A 161 -15.27 -2.94 0.96
C VAL A 161 -14.51 -2.24 -0.16
N ASN A 162 -15.18 -1.80 -1.22
CA ASN A 162 -14.50 -1.20 -2.37
C ASN A 162 -14.02 0.24 -2.12
N LEU A 163 -14.76 1.03 -1.34
CA LEU A 163 -14.31 2.35 -0.91
C LEU A 163 -13.03 2.26 -0.06
N VAL A 164 -12.95 1.30 0.86
CA VAL A 164 -11.74 1.11 1.68
C VAL A 164 -10.58 0.58 0.83
N LYS A 165 -10.83 -0.33 -0.11
CA LYS A 165 -9.80 -0.76 -1.09
C LYS A 165 -9.25 0.42 -1.89
N ALA A 166 -10.12 1.31 -2.36
CA ALA A 166 -9.71 2.53 -3.06
C ALA A 166 -8.88 3.44 -2.14
N LEU A 167 -9.30 3.58 -0.88
CA LEU A 167 -8.61 4.38 0.11
C LEU A 167 -7.19 3.84 0.40
N VAL A 168 -7.03 2.53 0.61
CA VAL A 168 -5.71 1.89 0.82
C VAL A 168 -4.73 2.23 -0.30
N ARG A 169 -5.22 2.41 -1.53
CA ARG A 169 -4.40 2.68 -2.73
C ARG A 169 -4.12 4.17 -2.93
N ALA A 170 -4.74 5.05 -2.15
CA ALA A 170 -4.49 6.49 -2.24
C ALA A 170 -3.07 6.80 -1.73
N PRO A 171 -2.30 7.66 -2.43
CA PRO A 171 -0.92 7.99 -2.00
C PRO A 171 -0.81 8.52 -0.56
N LYS A 172 -1.82 9.25 -0.09
CA LYS A 172 -1.88 9.78 1.28
C LYS A 172 -2.05 8.71 2.36
N MET A 173 -2.37 7.47 1.96
CA MET A 173 -2.66 6.35 2.86
C MET A 173 -1.50 5.38 2.97
N ARG A 174 -0.32 5.69 2.40
CA ARG A 174 0.86 4.81 2.42
C ARG A 174 1.35 4.51 3.84
N ASP A 175 1.33 5.50 4.73
CA ASP A 175 1.74 5.31 6.14
C ASP A 175 0.65 4.71 7.03
N VAL A 176 -0.55 4.44 6.49
CA VAL A 176 -1.63 3.79 7.24
C VAL A 176 -1.58 2.29 7.01
N ASP A 177 -1.57 1.49 8.07
CA ASP A 177 -1.63 0.04 7.94
C ASP A 177 -2.96 -0.37 7.29
N ALA A 178 -2.88 -0.90 6.07
CA ALA A 178 -4.04 -1.27 5.28
C ALA A 178 -4.93 -2.32 5.96
N LEU A 179 -4.34 -3.26 6.70
CA LEU A 179 -5.10 -4.32 7.37
C LEU A 179 -5.86 -3.76 8.57
N GLU A 180 -5.20 -2.92 9.34
CA GLU A 180 -5.85 -2.22 10.44
C GLU A 180 -7.04 -1.40 9.91
N LEU A 181 -6.84 -0.65 8.82
CA LEU A 181 -7.89 0.14 8.18
C LEU A 181 -9.07 -0.72 7.70
N MET A 182 -8.78 -1.81 6.98
CA MET A 182 -9.79 -2.76 6.50
C MET A 182 -10.57 -3.38 7.67
N ASN A 183 -9.88 -3.75 8.75
CA ASN A 183 -10.50 -4.32 9.95
C ASN A 183 -11.35 -3.30 10.70
N LYS A 184 -10.86 -2.07 10.86
CA LYS A 184 -11.62 -0.96 11.47
C LYS A 184 -12.89 -0.68 10.68
N SER A 185 -12.81 -0.65 9.36
CA SER A 185 -13.98 -0.42 8.52
C SER A 185 -15.01 -1.55 8.60
N LYS A 186 -14.57 -2.81 8.59
CA LYS A 186 -15.47 -3.94 8.82
C LYS A 186 -16.19 -3.81 10.17
N LYS A 187 -15.43 -3.54 11.24
CA LYS A 187 -15.99 -3.38 12.60
C LYS A 187 -17.00 -2.23 12.67
N LEU A 188 -16.67 -1.08 12.08
CA LEU A 188 -17.57 0.08 12.03
C LEU A 188 -18.88 -0.26 11.31
N TYR A 189 -18.79 -0.94 10.17
CA TYR A 189 -19.96 -1.35 9.41
C TYR A 189 -20.85 -2.31 10.22
N ASP A 190 -20.25 -3.31 10.87
CA ASP A 190 -20.98 -4.25 11.73
C ASP A 190 -21.62 -3.54 12.93
N GLN A 191 -20.94 -2.57 13.54
CA GLN A 191 -21.47 -1.74 14.63
C GLN A 191 -22.67 -0.89 14.18
N CYS A 192 -22.55 -0.15 13.06
CA CYS A 192 -23.64 0.63 12.51
C CYS A 192 -24.83 -0.26 12.15
N ARG A 193 -24.60 -1.43 11.55
CA ARG A 193 -25.67 -2.37 11.19
C ARG A 193 -26.43 -2.85 12.43
N ASN A 194 -25.71 -3.28 13.47
CA ASN A 194 -26.34 -3.75 14.70
C ASN A 194 -27.18 -2.65 15.35
N TRP A 195 -26.64 -1.43 15.37
CA TRP A 195 -27.34 -0.30 15.96
C TRP A 195 -28.60 0.09 15.15
N THR A 196 -28.56 0.05 13.82
CA THR A 196 -29.76 0.22 12.97
C THR A 196 -30.83 -0.85 13.23
N ILE A 197 -30.42 -2.11 13.40
CA ILE A 197 -31.33 -3.23 13.69
C ILE A 197 -32.00 -3.05 15.06
N THR A 198 -31.22 -2.77 16.11
CA THR A 198 -31.77 -2.58 17.46
C THR A 198 -32.77 -1.43 17.52
N ASN A 199 -32.50 -0.33 16.83
CA ASN A 199 -33.45 0.80 16.79
C ASN A 199 -34.75 0.46 16.05
N PHE A 200 -34.67 -0.33 14.98
CA PHE A 200 -35.86 -0.78 14.25
C PHE A 200 -36.75 -1.67 15.13
N PHE A 201 -36.18 -2.62 15.88
CA PHE A 201 -36.95 -3.43 16.83
C PHE A 201 -37.55 -2.61 17.96
N ASN A 202 -36.82 -1.63 18.50
CA ASN A 202 -37.34 -0.77 19.56
C ASN A 202 -38.51 0.11 19.10
N GLN A 203 -38.53 0.53 17.83
CA GLN A 203 -39.64 1.30 17.25
C GLN A 203 -40.89 0.47 16.94
N MET A 204 -40.76 -0.85 16.75
CA MET A 204 -41.92 -1.74 16.52
C MET A 204 -42.58 -2.23 17.83
N ASN A 205 -41.88 -2.10 18.96
CA ASN A 205 -42.34 -2.53 20.28
C ASN A 205 -42.87 -1.37 21.16
N THR A 206 -43.03 -0.18 20.56
CA THR A 206 -43.62 1.04 21.16
C THR A 206 -44.83 1.45 20.36
#